data_AF-A0A5P0YZZ6-F1
#
_entry.id   AF-A0A5P0YZZ6-F1
#
_cell.length_a   1.000
_cell.length_b   1.000
_cell.length_c   1.000
_cell.angle_alpha   90.00
_cell.angle_beta   90.00
_cell.angle_gamma   90.00
#
_symmetry.space_group_name_H-M   'P 1'
#
loop_
_entity.id
_entity.type
_entity.pdbx_description
1 polymer ?
#
loop_
_entity_poly.entity_id
_entity_poly.type
_entity_poly.pdbx_seq_one_letter_code
_entity_poly.pdbx_strand_id
1 'polypeptide(L)'
;MCIRETAAHGTSALRHLSRALRELIHGQSNDLLFETRPWTGPRAVSITEYRTMAEHKTGSLLGCATAIGATLAGAPAHTVTALERFGRHLGVAFQAVDDLLGIWGDPATTGKPVHSDLRQGKKTFPVLAALSTDAPAAHELATLLSSPPDPTTTHRAAALIEEAGGRTATLAEAEHHLTAARHLLHT
;
A
#
# COMPACT_ATOMS: atom_id res chain seq x y z
N MET A 1 22.38 -16.25 -29.52
CA MET A 1 21.69 -16.44 -28.23
C MET A 1 21.78 -17.91 -27.85
N CYS A 2 22.65 -18.26 -26.92
CA CYS A 2 22.97 -19.65 -26.59
C CYS A 2 21.95 -20.21 -25.58
N ILE A 3 21.62 -21.51 -25.65
CA ILE A 3 20.69 -22.19 -24.73
C ILE A 3 21.06 -21.93 -23.25
N ARG A 4 22.36 -21.77 -22.95
CA ARG A 4 22.87 -21.46 -21.60
C ARG A 4 22.48 -20.06 -21.10
N GLU A 5 22.44 -19.04 -21.96
CA GLU A 5 22.01 -17.68 -21.59
C GLU A 5 20.52 -17.65 -21.26
N THR A 6 19.72 -18.38 -22.04
CA THR A 6 18.27 -18.48 -21.83
C THR A 6 17.95 -19.20 -20.50
N ALA A 7 18.69 -20.25 -20.16
CA ALA A 7 18.55 -20.96 -18.89
C ALA A 7 18.97 -20.10 -17.66
N ALA A 8 20.00 -19.25 -17.82
CA ALA A 8 20.45 -18.34 -16.77
C ALA A 8 19.41 -17.24 -16.47
N HIS A 9 18.83 -16.62 -17.50
CA HIS A 9 17.78 -15.63 -17.33
C HIS A 9 16.50 -16.24 -16.72
N GLY A 10 16.11 -17.44 -17.14
CA GLY A 10 14.97 -18.16 -16.54
C GLY A 10 15.16 -18.46 -15.05
N THR A 11 16.35 -18.89 -14.65
CA THR A 11 16.67 -19.12 -13.23
C THR A 11 16.61 -17.82 -12.42
N SER A 12 17.10 -16.71 -12.98
CA SER A 12 17.03 -15.40 -12.32
C SER A 12 15.58 -14.91 -12.18
N ALA A 13 14.77 -15.04 -13.23
CA ALA A 13 13.35 -14.68 -13.21
C ALA A 13 12.58 -15.47 -12.14
N LEU A 14 12.82 -16.78 -12.02
CA LEU A 14 12.20 -17.60 -10.98
C LEU A 14 12.60 -17.15 -9.57
N ARG A 15 13.86 -16.75 -9.35
CA ARG A 15 14.30 -16.20 -8.07
C ARG A 15 13.60 -14.88 -7.72
N HIS A 16 13.42 -13.98 -8.70
CA HIS A 16 12.65 -12.75 -8.50
C HIS A 16 11.20 -13.06 -8.09
N LEU A 17 10.54 -13.98 -8.81
CA LEU A 17 9.17 -14.37 -8.51
C LEU A 17 9.03 -15.00 -7.12
N SER A 18 9.87 -15.99 -6.79
CA SER A 18 9.84 -16.66 -5.48
C SER A 18 10.07 -15.71 -4.32
N ARG A 19 10.96 -14.72 -4.47
CA ARG A 19 11.16 -13.68 -3.45
C ARG A 19 9.93 -12.78 -3.32
N ALA A 20 9.40 -12.28 -4.44
CA ALA A 20 8.24 -11.40 -4.43
C ALA A 20 7.00 -12.08 -3.83
N LEU A 21 6.77 -13.36 -4.14
CA LEU A 21 5.66 -14.11 -3.55
C LEU A 21 5.79 -14.24 -2.02
N ARG A 22 7.00 -14.48 -1.50
CA ARG A 22 7.23 -14.51 -0.05
C ARG A 22 6.95 -13.16 0.59
N GLU A 23 7.44 -12.09 0.00
CA GLU A 23 7.18 -10.72 0.48
C GLU A 23 5.69 -10.40 0.44
N LEU A 24 4.99 -10.69 -0.67
CA LEU A 24 3.55 -10.54 -0.80
C LEU A 24 2.78 -11.26 0.31
N ILE A 25 3.12 -12.53 0.58
CA ILE A 25 2.49 -13.31 1.64
C ILE A 25 2.71 -12.64 3.01
N HIS A 26 3.92 -12.14 3.29
CA HIS A 26 4.20 -11.41 4.52
C HIS A 26 3.39 -10.10 4.61
N GLY A 27 3.30 -9.35 3.51
CA GLY A 27 2.50 -8.13 3.43
C GLY A 27 1.01 -8.39 3.68
N GLN A 28 0.44 -9.41 3.03
CA GLN A 28 -0.95 -9.81 3.25
C GLN A 28 -1.18 -10.32 4.68
N SER A 29 -0.24 -11.05 5.26
CA SER A 29 -0.32 -11.49 6.65
C SER A 29 -0.32 -10.32 7.63
N ASN A 30 0.52 -9.31 7.37
CA ASN A 30 0.55 -8.09 8.18
C ASN A 30 -0.77 -7.30 8.07
N ASP A 31 -1.33 -7.15 6.88
CA ASP A 31 -2.63 -6.48 6.67
C ASP A 31 -3.75 -7.12 7.52
N LEU A 32 -3.82 -8.46 7.54
CA LEU A 32 -4.79 -9.19 8.36
C LEU A 32 -4.50 -9.04 9.87
N LEU A 33 -3.24 -9.10 10.28
CA LEU A 33 -2.87 -8.91 11.69
C LEU A 33 -3.18 -7.49 12.19
N PHE A 34 -3.04 -6.48 11.32
CA PHE A 34 -3.32 -5.09 11.65
C PHE A 34 -4.77 -4.87 12.05
N GLU A 35 -5.73 -5.59 11.47
CA GLU A 35 -7.16 -5.50 11.83
C GLU A 35 -7.41 -5.81 13.32
N THR A 36 -6.59 -6.67 13.92
CA THR A 36 -6.72 -7.07 15.33
C THR A 36 -6.01 -6.13 16.30
N ARG A 37 -5.21 -5.18 15.80
CA ARG A 37 -4.45 -4.24 16.63
C ARG A 37 -5.32 -3.06 17.07
N PRO A 38 -5.07 -2.50 18.27
CA PRO A 38 -5.84 -1.35 18.74
C PRO A 38 -5.63 -0.13 17.82
N TRP A 39 -6.57 0.81 17.86
CA TRP A 39 -6.48 2.06 17.09
C TRP A 39 -5.49 3.06 17.69
N THR A 40 -5.26 3.01 19.00
CA THR A 40 -4.37 3.91 19.72
C THR A 40 -3.45 3.16 20.70
N GLY A 41 -2.46 3.87 21.23
CA GLY A 41 -1.51 3.36 22.21
C GLY A 41 -0.32 2.60 21.62
N PRO A 42 0.55 2.02 22.46
CA PRO A 42 1.86 1.49 22.03
C PRO A 42 1.80 0.32 21.05
N ARG A 43 0.65 -0.36 20.98
CA ARG A 43 0.41 -1.48 20.05
C ARG A 43 -0.43 -1.07 18.84
N ALA A 44 -0.75 0.21 18.66
CA ALA A 44 -1.40 0.67 17.43
C ALA A 44 -0.48 0.45 16.23
N VAL A 45 -1.06 0.32 15.04
CA VAL A 45 -0.29 0.21 13.80
C VAL A 45 0.29 1.59 13.48
N SER A 46 1.60 1.65 13.29
CA SER A 46 2.26 2.88 12.85
C SER A 46 2.22 3.04 11.33
N ILE A 47 2.37 4.29 10.85
CA ILE A 47 2.52 4.59 9.43
C ILE A 47 3.73 3.84 8.83
N THR A 48 4.82 3.68 9.58
CA THR A 48 6.00 2.92 9.13
C THR A 48 5.71 1.44 8.92
N GLU A 49 4.95 0.82 9.83
CA GLU A 49 4.49 -0.56 9.67
C GLU A 49 3.54 -0.70 8.48
N TYR A 50 2.64 0.26 8.27
CA TYR A 50 1.79 0.32 7.09
C TYR A 50 2.62 0.38 5.80
N ARG A 51 3.60 1.29 5.70
CA ARG A 51 4.44 1.45 4.49
C ARG A 51 5.18 0.16 4.15
N THR A 52 5.73 -0.51 5.17
CA THR A 52 6.39 -1.81 5.02
C THR A 52 5.41 -2.88 4.55
N MET A 53 4.19 -2.89 5.10
CA MET A 53 3.12 -3.79 4.67
C MET A 53 2.75 -3.53 3.20
N ALA A 54 2.52 -2.27 2.81
CA ALA A 54 2.16 -1.90 1.45
C ALA A 54 3.27 -2.25 0.44
N GLU A 55 4.53 -1.95 0.77
CA GLU A 55 5.66 -2.32 -0.09
C GLU A 55 5.71 -3.84 -0.31
N HIS A 56 5.50 -4.63 0.74
CA HIS A 56 5.46 -6.08 0.62
C HIS A 56 4.22 -6.59 -0.13
N LYS A 57 3.03 -6.13 0.23
CA LYS A 57 1.73 -6.62 -0.28
C LYS A 57 1.54 -6.31 -1.77
N THR A 58 1.86 -5.08 -2.19
CA THR A 58 1.62 -4.61 -3.56
C THR A 58 2.92 -4.27 -4.29
N GLY A 59 3.86 -3.62 -3.63
CA GLY A 59 5.12 -3.19 -4.25
C GLY A 59 5.98 -4.36 -4.76
N SER A 60 6.07 -5.44 -4.00
CA SER A 60 6.94 -6.58 -4.32
C SER A 60 6.59 -7.23 -5.66
N LEU A 61 5.30 -7.44 -5.94
CA LEU A 61 4.85 -8.09 -7.17
C LEU A 61 4.99 -7.17 -8.38
N LEU A 62 4.69 -5.88 -8.24
CA LEU A 62 4.86 -4.91 -9.32
C LEU A 62 6.34 -4.70 -9.65
N GLY A 63 7.21 -4.59 -8.64
CA GLY A 63 8.66 -4.55 -8.83
C GLY A 63 9.21 -5.83 -9.48
N CYS A 64 8.66 -6.99 -9.11
CA CYS A 64 9.02 -8.25 -9.73
C CYS A 64 8.61 -8.31 -11.20
N ALA A 65 7.40 -7.88 -11.55
CA ALA A 65 6.89 -7.91 -12.91
C ALA A 65 7.77 -7.07 -13.86
N THR A 66 8.17 -5.87 -13.44
CA THR A 66 9.06 -5.00 -14.22
C THR A 66 10.48 -5.57 -14.32
N ALA A 67 11.02 -6.10 -13.22
CA ALA A 67 12.36 -6.70 -13.18
C ALA A 67 12.47 -7.99 -14.03
N ILE A 68 11.45 -8.85 -14.00
CA ILE A 68 11.43 -10.08 -14.80
C ILE A 68 11.43 -9.75 -16.29
N GLY A 69 10.61 -8.79 -16.73
CA GLY A 69 10.60 -8.35 -18.14
C GLY A 69 11.99 -7.90 -18.61
N ALA A 70 12.66 -7.06 -17.80
CA ALA A 70 14.02 -6.59 -18.09
C ALA A 70 15.06 -7.72 -18.09
N THR A 71 14.96 -8.64 -17.12
CA THR A 71 15.85 -9.80 -17.00
C THR A 71 15.76 -10.71 -18.21
N LEU A 72 14.53 -11.02 -18.66
CA LEU A 72 14.28 -11.89 -19.82
C LEU A 72 14.70 -11.21 -21.14
N ALA A 73 14.66 -9.89 -21.21
CA ALA A 73 15.18 -9.11 -22.33
C ALA A 73 16.72 -9.01 -22.35
N GLY A 74 17.43 -9.55 -21.34
CA GLY A 74 18.88 -9.45 -21.23
C GLY A 74 19.38 -8.05 -20.90
N ALA A 75 18.56 -7.24 -20.22
CA ALA A 75 18.95 -5.88 -19.83
C ALA A 75 20.10 -5.89 -18.81
N PRO A 76 20.91 -4.82 -18.75
CA PRO A 76 21.94 -4.68 -17.74
C PRO A 76 21.39 -4.73 -16.31
N ALA A 77 22.19 -5.21 -15.36
CA ALA A 77 21.77 -5.38 -13.95
C ALA A 77 21.28 -4.07 -13.29
N HIS A 78 21.87 -2.93 -13.65
CA HIS A 78 21.43 -1.62 -13.14
C HIS A 78 20.02 -1.28 -13.64
N THR A 79 19.69 -1.58 -14.89
CA THR A 79 18.35 -1.39 -15.47
C THR A 79 17.32 -2.29 -14.80
N VAL A 80 17.65 -3.57 -14.57
CA VAL A 80 16.78 -4.51 -13.84
C VAL A 80 16.49 -3.99 -12.43
N THR A 81 17.52 -3.48 -11.73
CA THR A 81 17.40 -2.93 -10.37
C THR A 81 16.56 -1.65 -10.36
N ALA A 82 16.78 -0.74 -11.30
CA ALA A 82 16.00 0.48 -11.44
C ALA A 82 14.52 0.19 -11.69
N LEU A 83 14.23 -0.77 -12.58
CA LEU A 83 12.87 -1.21 -12.88
C LEU A 83 12.20 -1.93 -11.71
N GLU A 84 12.93 -2.73 -10.93
CA GLU A 84 12.39 -3.32 -9.71
C GLU A 84 11.95 -2.22 -8.73
N ARG A 85 12.83 -1.26 -8.46
CA ARG A 85 12.55 -0.14 -7.55
C ARG A 85 11.39 0.72 -8.06
N PHE A 86 11.34 0.97 -9.36
CA PHE A 86 10.23 1.66 -10.02
C PHE A 86 8.89 0.96 -9.72
N GLY A 87 8.81 -0.36 -9.96
CA GLY A 87 7.59 -1.12 -9.73
C GLY A 87 7.20 -1.17 -8.25
N ARG A 88 8.17 -1.24 -7.33
CA ARG A 88 7.91 -1.14 -5.88
C ARG A 88 7.28 0.17 -5.48
N HIS A 89 7.84 1.30 -5.92
CA HIS A 89 7.26 2.61 -5.64
C HIS A 89 5.87 2.73 -6.25
N LEU A 90 5.69 2.29 -7.50
CA LEU A 90 4.37 2.29 -8.15
C LEU A 90 3.33 1.49 -7.36
N GLY A 91 3.70 0.33 -6.81
CA GLY A 91 2.78 -0.49 -6.01
C GLY A 91 2.37 0.13 -4.68
N VAL A 92 3.27 0.88 -4.02
CA VAL A 92 2.90 1.63 -2.81
C VAL A 92 1.95 2.79 -3.17
N ALA A 93 2.23 3.53 -4.25
CA ALA A 93 1.32 4.57 -4.73
C ALA A 93 -0.06 3.99 -5.09
N PHE A 94 -0.09 2.82 -5.75
CA PHE A 94 -1.33 2.11 -6.05
C PHE A 94 -2.11 1.75 -4.78
N GLN A 95 -1.45 1.22 -3.75
CA GLN A 95 -2.11 0.87 -2.48
C GLN A 95 -2.68 2.12 -1.78
N ALA A 96 -1.96 3.24 -1.79
CA ALA A 96 -2.46 4.49 -1.23
C ALA A 96 -3.74 4.98 -1.96
N VAL A 97 -3.80 4.85 -3.29
CA VAL A 97 -5.01 5.17 -4.07
C VAL A 97 -6.13 4.16 -3.80
N ASP A 98 -5.83 2.86 -3.69
CA ASP A 98 -6.82 1.83 -3.35
C ASP A 98 -7.46 2.11 -1.98
N ASP A 99 -6.68 2.51 -0.99
CA ASP A 99 -7.17 2.93 0.33
C ASP A 99 -8.10 4.16 0.27
N LEU A 100 -7.80 5.13 -0.61
CA LEU A 100 -8.71 6.27 -0.84
C LEU A 100 -10.03 5.80 -1.43
N LEU A 101 -9.99 4.90 -2.41
CA LEU A 101 -11.18 4.36 -3.07
C LEU A 101 -12.00 3.47 -2.12
N GLY A 102 -11.35 2.78 -1.18
CA GLY A 102 -12.02 1.97 -0.17
C GLY A 102 -12.81 2.79 0.85
N ILE A 103 -12.47 4.07 1.05
CA ILE A 103 -13.24 5.00 1.88
C ILE A 103 -14.22 5.81 1.04
N TRP A 104 -13.76 6.48 -0.01
CA TRP A 104 -14.53 7.52 -0.71
C TRP A 104 -14.86 7.19 -2.18
N GLY A 105 -14.50 6.02 -2.67
CA GLY A 105 -14.72 5.65 -4.07
C GLY A 105 -16.19 5.49 -4.42
N ASP A 106 -16.54 5.87 -5.65
CA ASP A 106 -17.88 5.67 -6.22
C ASP A 106 -18.17 4.17 -6.40
N PRO A 107 -19.26 3.62 -5.83
CA PRO A 107 -19.63 2.22 -6.00
C PRO A 107 -19.80 1.78 -7.46
N ALA A 108 -20.19 2.69 -8.36
CA ALA A 108 -20.30 2.39 -9.80
C ALA A 108 -18.94 2.08 -10.44
N THR A 109 -17.86 2.61 -9.87
CA THR A 109 -16.48 2.39 -10.35
C THR A 109 -15.79 1.27 -9.58
N THR A 110 -15.94 1.23 -8.25
CA THR A 110 -15.22 0.29 -7.38
C THR A 110 -15.89 -1.08 -7.27
N GLY A 111 -17.19 -1.18 -7.58
CA GLY A 111 -17.99 -2.38 -7.35
C GLY A 111 -18.22 -2.70 -5.86
N LYS A 112 -17.81 -1.80 -4.94
CA LYS A 112 -17.93 -1.94 -3.49
C LYS A 112 -18.76 -0.78 -2.92
N PRO A 113 -19.49 -0.96 -1.81
CA PRO A 113 -20.22 0.15 -1.23
C PRO A 113 -19.25 1.17 -0.60
N VAL A 114 -19.57 2.47 -0.68
CA VAL A 114 -18.77 3.58 -0.11
C VAL A 114 -18.40 3.29 1.34
N HIS A 115 -17.19 3.61 1.77
CA HIS A 115 -16.67 3.34 3.11
C HIS A 115 -16.53 1.85 3.46
N SER A 116 -16.26 0.99 2.47
CA SER A 116 -16.08 -0.45 2.69
C SER A 116 -14.99 -0.75 3.71
N ASP A 117 -13.92 0.02 3.70
CA ASP A 117 -12.74 -0.24 4.51
C ASP A 117 -12.97 0.14 5.97
N LEU A 118 -13.72 1.21 6.21
CA LEU A 118 -14.15 1.61 7.55
C LEU A 118 -15.06 0.55 8.18
N ARG A 119 -16.02 0.01 7.41
CA ARG A 119 -16.89 -1.08 7.90
C ARG A 119 -16.11 -2.36 8.22
N GLN A 120 -15.01 -2.60 7.53
CA GLN A 120 -14.12 -3.74 7.76
C GLN A 120 -13.08 -3.47 8.86
N GLY A 121 -13.01 -2.25 9.42
CA GLY A 121 -12.00 -1.90 10.42
C GLY A 121 -10.56 -1.92 9.90
N LYS A 122 -10.38 -1.74 8.58
CA LYS A 122 -9.06 -1.76 7.95
C LYS A 122 -8.18 -0.61 8.44
N LYS A 123 -6.90 -0.91 8.69
CA LYS A 123 -5.88 0.06 9.10
C LYS A 123 -5.27 0.77 7.89
N THR A 124 -6.11 1.44 7.10
CA THR A 124 -5.70 2.13 5.87
C THR A 124 -4.86 3.37 6.16
N PHE A 125 -4.01 3.78 5.20
CA PHE A 125 -3.18 4.99 5.32
C PHE A 125 -3.97 6.24 5.75
N PRO A 126 -5.12 6.60 5.12
CA PRO A 126 -5.86 7.80 5.51
C PRO A 126 -6.29 7.79 6.98
N VAL A 127 -6.68 6.63 7.51
CA VAL A 127 -7.08 6.49 8.92
C VAL A 127 -5.88 6.66 9.83
N LEU A 128 -4.76 5.98 9.52
CA LEU A 128 -3.54 6.05 10.32
C LEU A 128 -2.93 7.45 10.31
N ALA A 129 -2.96 8.13 9.16
CA ALA A 129 -2.49 9.50 9.02
C ALA A 129 -3.35 10.47 9.83
N ALA A 130 -4.69 10.35 9.77
CA ALA A 130 -5.59 11.15 10.58
C ALA A 130 -5.32 10.97 12.09
N LEU A 131 -5.20 9.72 12.54
CA LEU A 131 -4.93 9.37 13.95
C LEU A 131 -3.53 9.79 14.44
N SER A 132 -2.60 10.08 13.54
CA SER A 132 -1.25 10.57 13.91
C SER A 132 -1.18 12.07 14.19
N THR A 133 -2.30 12.80 14.04
CA THR A 133 -2.36 14.23 14.30
C THR A 133 -2.89 14.52 15.71
N ASP A 134 -2.57 15.70 16.22
CA ASP A 134 -3.14 16.22 17.48
C ASP A 134 -4.48 16.96 17.28
N ALA A 135 -5.10 16.84 16.10
CA ALA A 135 -6.34 17.53 15.80
C ALA A 135 -7.49 17.06 16.70
N PRO A 136 -8.46 17.93 17.07
CA PRO A 136 -9.65 17.50 17.80
C PRO A 136 -10.41 16.37 17.07
N ALA A 137 -10.48 16.43 15.74
CA ALA A 137 -11.09 15.40 14.91
C ALA A 137 -10.40 14.03 15.05
N ALA A 138 -9.08 13.99 15.26
CA ALA A 138 -8.34 12.75 15.46
C ALA A 138 -8.70 12.08 16.79
N HIS A 139 -8.90 12.88 17.84
CA HIS A 139 -9.32 12.38 19.15
C HIS A 139 -10.74 11.79 19.10
N GLU A 140 -11.67 12.49 18.44
CA GLU A 140 -13.03 11.98 18.24
C GLU A 140 -13.03 10.71 17.39
N LEU A 141 -12.23 10.68 16.31
CA LEU A 141 -12.06 9.50 15.46
C LEU A 141 -11.55 8.29 16.27
N ALA A 142 -10.56 8.50 17.12
CA ALA A 142 -10.02 7.44 17.98
C ALA A 142 -11.08 6.84 18.92
N THR A 143 -11.91 7.68 19.54
CA THR A 143 -13.03 7.25 20.38
C THR A 143 -14.07 6.46 19.59
N LEU A 144 -14.45 6.96 18.41
CA LEU A 144 -15.43 6.34 17.53
C LEU A 144 -14.96 4.96 17.05
N LEU A 145 -13.72 4.85 16.58
CA LEU A 145 -13.15 3.61 16.07
C LEU A 145 -12.90 2.56 17.17
N SER A 146 -12.70 2.98 18.42
CA SER A 146 -12.52 2.09 19.58
C SER A 146 -13.84 1.61 20.19
N SER A 147 -14.96 2.17 19.75
CA SER A 147 -16.30 1.73 20.15
C SER A 147 -16.76 0.52 19.33
N PRO A 148 -17.76 -0.25 19.79
CA PRO A 148 -18.33 -1.34 19.00
C PRO A 148 -18.73 -0.86 17.60
N PRO A 149 -18.44 -1.62 16.53
CA PRO A 149 -18.74 -1.20 15.17
C PRO A 149 -20.22 -0.87 14.96
N ASP A 150 -20.49 0.36 14.54
CA ASP A 150 -21.83 0.83 14.19
C ASP A 150 -21.83 1.34 12.75
N PRO A 151 -22.54 0.67 11.81
CA PRO A 151 -22.62 1.10 10.42
C PRO A 151 -23.08 2.55 10.24
N THR A 152 -23.90 3.09 11.16
CA THR A 152 -24.41 4.46 11.08
C THR A 152 -23.32 5.52 11.32
N THR A 153 -22.25 5.16 12.03
CA THR A 153 -21.13 6.06 12.37
C THR A 153 -20.10 6.19 11.25
N THR A 154 -20.21 5.38 10.20
CA THR A 154 -19.20 5.30 9.13
C THR A 154 -19.03 6.62 8.37
N HIS A 155 -20.13 7.34 8.12
CA HIS A 155 -20.08 8.67 7.50
C HIS A 155 -19.34 9.69 8.39
N ARG A 156 -19.57 9.63 9.71
CA ARG A 156 -18.88 10.51 10.66
C ARG A 156 -17.38 10.20 10.71
N ALA A 157 -17.01 8.92 10.74
CA ALA A 157 -15.61 8.50 10.67
C ALA A 157 -14.91 9.03 9.41
N ALA A 158 -15.52 8.88 8.23
CA ALA A 158 -14.97 9.40 6.98
C ALA A 158 -14.79 10.92 7.00
N ALA A 159 -15.73 11.67 7.58
CA ALA A 159 -15.63 13.12 7.72
C ALA A 159 -14.50 13.53 8.69
N LEU A 160 -14.35 12.83 9.82
CA LEU A 160 -13.28 13.08 10.78
C LEU A 160 -11.89 12.78 10.20
N ILE A 161 -11.78 11.74 9.37
CA ILE A 161 -10.55 11.42 8.64
C ILE A 161 -10.19 12.55 7.67
N GLU A 162 -11.17 13.10 6.95
CA GLU A 162 -10.96 14.25 6.06
C GLU A 162 -10.52 15.49 6.85
N GLU A 163 -11.23 15.81 7.94
CA GLU A 163 -10.99 16.97 8.80
C GLU A 163 -9.60 16.92 9.46
N ALA A 164 -9.15 15.74 9.87
CA ALA A 164 -7.80 15.52 10.39
C ALA A 164 -6.72 15.43 9.29
N GLY A 165 -7.07 15.60 8.01
CA GLY A 165 -6.12 15.65 6.89
C GLY A 165 -5.69 14.29 6.35
N GLY A 166 -6.36 13.20 6.72
CA GLY A 166 -6.02 11.83 6.30
C GLY A 166 -6.05 11.64 4.79
N ARG A 167 -7.05 12.20 4.09
CA ARG A 167 -7.13 12.15 2.63
C ARG A 167 -5.95 12.88 1.98
N THR A 168 -5.69 14.12 2.40
CA THR A 168 -4.58 14.93 1.87
C THR A 168 -3.23 14.26 2.08
N ALA A 169 -2.99 13.70 3.27
CA ALA A 169 -1.77 12.96 3.57
C ALA A 169 -1.61 11.72 2.68
N THR A 170 -2.70 11.01 2.38
CA THR A 170 -2.68 9.83 1.51
C THR A 170 -2.38 10.20 0.05
N LEU A 171 -2.95 11.30 -0.44
CA LEU A 171 -2.63 11.82 -1.78
C LEU A 171 -1.14 12.20 -1.87
N ALA A 172 -0.61 12.87 -0.84
CA ALA A 172 0.81 13.21 -0.79
C ALA A 172 1.72 11.97 -0.76
N GLU A 173 1.33 10.91 -0.05
CA GLU A 173 2.03 9.62 -0.06
C GLU A 173 2.07 9.01 -1.47
N ALA A 174 0.93 8.98 -2.16
CA ALA A 174 0.85 8.49 -3.53
C ALA A 174 1.75 9.30 -4.47
N GLU A 175 1.69 10.64 -4.41
CA GLU A 175 2.52 11.52 -5.23
C GLU A 175 4.02 11.38 -4.94
N HIS A 176 4.40 11.22 -3.67
CA HIS A 176 5.79 10.97 -3.27
C HIS A 176 6.33 9.73 -3.97
N HIS A 177 5.58 8.63 -3.89
CA HIS A 177 5.97 7.37 -4.51
C HIS A 177 5.97 7.44 -6.05
N LEU A 178 5.00 8.12 -6.67
CA LEU A 178 4.99 8.34 -8.12
C LEU A 178 6.19 9.17 -8.59
N THR A 179 6.58 10.19 -7.83
CA THR A 179 7.76 11.01 -8.13
C THR A 179 9.04 10.19 -8.04
N ALA A 180 9.19 9.40 -6.97
CA ALA A 180 10.32 8.50 -6.81
C ALA A 180 10.39 7.45 -7.93
N ALA A 181 9.26 6.88 -8.33
CA ALA A 181 9.18 5.95 -9.45
C ALA A 181 9.66 6.61 -10.74
N ARG A 182 9.15 7.80 -11.09
CA ARG A 182 9.54 8.51 -12.33
C ARG A 182 11.02 8.82 -12.38
N HIS A 183 11.63 9.21 -11.26
CA HIS A 183 13.06 9.51 -11.22
C HIS A 183 13.92 8.31 -11.62
N LEU A 184 13.53 7.09 -11.23
CA LEU A 184 14.24 5.85 -11.55
C LEU A 184 14.21 5.47 -13.04
N LEU A 185 13.33 6.08 -13.85
CA LEU A 185 13.29 5.88 -15.31
C LEU A 185 14.21 6.84 -16.07
N HIS A 186 14.80 7.82 -15.37
CA HIS A 186 15.66 8.84 -15.96
C HIS A 186 17.12 8.73 -15.50
N THR A 187 17.44 7.69 -14.72
CA THR A 187 18.79 7.34 -14.23
C THR A 187 19.31 6.10 -14.95
#